data_AF-A0A643FJZ2-F1
#
_entry.id   AF-A0A643FJZ2-F1
#
_cell.length_a   1.000
_cell.length_b   1.000
_cell.length_c   1.000
_cell.angle_alpha   90.00
_cell.angle_beta   90.00
_cell.angle_gamma   90.00
#
_symmetry.space_group_name_H-M   'P 1'
#
loop_
_entity.id
_entity.type
_entity.pdbx_description
1 polymer ?
#
loop_
_entity_poly.entity_id
_entity_poly.type
_entity_poly.pdbx_seq_one_letter_code
_entity_poly.pdbx_strand_id
1 'polypeptide(L)'
;MPVMSASTPFFVPGRGAAWLLAPLALATALSCRAAGTHEHAAAEAAPASAASGAARKPMTMDDLRERLAEKLGASKAPGSPTPYVVRVENKTEGEPPPTRKAKAAGKPPARKAAQEDPPEPVVHGEHHAPHWAYDGAEGPMAWARLSPEYALCGNGHRQSPIDIRDGIPVQLPPIQFDYRPSGFNVLDNGHTIQVNPAAGNSITVNGHRYDLVQFHFHKPSEERINGRSFDMVIHLVHKDAQGHLAVVAVLLQRGEPQPQIQAVWNALPLERGTSLDSPVPIDLPALLPKDPHYLTYMGSLTTPPCTEGVLWLVMKQPVALSQTQIDIFARLYPMNARPVQAADGRLIKDGQ
;
A
#
# COMPACT_ATOMS: atom_id res chain seq x y z
N MET A 1 -52.39 49.37 -0.21
CA MET A 1 -53.43 48.31 -0.31
C MET A 1 -52.73 46.96 -0.32
N PRO A 2 -52.85 46.16 0.75
CA PRO A 2 -52.75 44.70 0.68
C PRO A 2 -54.09 44.05 1.08
N VAL A 3 -54.41 42.90 0.48
CA VAL A 3 -55.69 42.20 0.67
C VAL A 3 -55.45 40.91 1.46
N MET A 4 -56.16 40.80 2.61
CA MET A 4 -56.77 39.66 3.34
C MET A 4 -56.28 38.22 3.02
N SER A 5 -55.88 37.31 3.93
CA SER A 5 -56.37 36.82 5.24
C SER A 5 -57.69 36.01 5.24
N ALA A 6 -57.58 34.70 5.52
CA ALA A 6 -58.48 33.78 6.28
C ALA A 6 -58.00 32.32 6.03
N SER A 7 -57.64 31.42 6.95
CA SER A 7 -58.11 30.96 8.27
C SER A 7 -59.27 29.94 8.29
N THR A 8 -58.93 28.73 8.78
CA THR A 8 -59.73 27.72 9.56
C THR A 8 -60.70 26.76 8.83
N PRO A 9 -61.07 25.56 9.39
CA PRO A 9 -60.96 25.12 10.80
C PRO A 9 -60.51 23.67 11.10
N PHE A 10 -60.31 23.47 12.42
CA PHE A 10 -60.21 22.23 13.21
C PHE A 10 -61.44 21.30 13.11
N PHE A 11 -61.23 19.98 13.21
CA PHE A 11 -62.21 19.03 13.79
C PHE A 11 -61.55 17.75 14.35
N VAL A 12 -61.84 17.43 15.61
CA VAL A 12 -61.57 16.17 16.35
C VAL A 12 -62.89 15.83 17.07
N PRO A 13 -63.43 14.60 17.00
CA PRO A 13 -63.29 13.57 18.07
C PRO A 13 -63.34 12.12 17.51
N GLY A 14 -62.99 11.00 18.17
CA GLY A 14 -62.53 10.67 19.52
C GLY A 14 -62.57 9.15 19.74
N ARG A 15 -62.00 8.70 20.87
CA ARG A 15 -62.28 7.48 21.68
C ARG A 15 -61.74 6.08 21.28
N GLY A 16 -61.05 5.48 22.28
CA GLY A 16 -61.04 4.05 22.65
C GLY A 16 -59.75 3.31 22.29
N ALA A 17 -59.09 2.51 23.14
CA ALA A 17 -59.27 2.09 24.52
C ALA A 17 -57.91 1.61 25.07
N ALA A 18 -57.73 1.73 26.38
CA ALA A 18 -56.53 1.35 27.13
C ALA A 18 -56.52 -0.15 27.48
N TRP A 19 -55.33 -0.75 27.52
CA TRP A 19 -55.02 -1.87 28.42
C TRP A 19 -53.67 -1.57 29.10
N LEU A 20 -53.74 -1.26 30.39
CA LEU A 20 -52.66 -1.32 31.35
C LEU A 20 -52.65 -2.73 31.96
N LEU A 21 -51.47 -3.27 32.28
CA LEU A 21 -51.09 -3.61 33.66
C LEU A 21 -49.62 -4.06 33.73
N ALA A 22 -49.03 -3.69 34.87
CA ALA A 22 -47.61 -3.60 35.18
C ALA A 22 -47.09 -4.87 35.93
N PRO A 23 -45.82 -4.90 36.39
CA PRO A 23 -45.06 -6.12 36.68
C PRO A 23 -45.19 -6.63 38.12
N LEU A 24 -44.73 -7.86 38.38
CA LEU A 24 -44.57 -8.40 39.73
C LEU A 24 -43.20 -9.07 39.88
N ALA A 25 -42.41 -8.59 40.84
CA ALA A 25 -41.24 -9.27 41.39
C ALA A 25 -41.62 -9.89 42.74
N LEU A 26 -41.09 -11.08 43.05
CA LEU A 26 -40.96 -11.55 44.43
C LEU A 26 -39.80 -12.56 44.53
N ALA A 27 -38.94 -12.35 45.53
CA ALA A 27 -37.85 -13.22 45.94
C ALA A 27 -38.27 -14.08 47.14
N THR A 28 -37.71 -15.28 47.30
CA THR A 28 -37.38 -15.92 48.60
C THR A 28 -36.44 -17.13 48.40
N ALA A 29 -35.52 -17.31 49.35
CA ALA A 29 -34.48 -18.34 49.44
C ALA A 29 -34.94 -19.62 50.18
N LEU A 30 -34.21 -20.74 50.05
CA LEU A 30 -33.43 -21.43 51.10
C LEU A 30 -33.17 -22.95 50.83
N SER A 31 -31.86 -23.29 50.78
CA SER A 31 -31.06 -24.52 51.03
C SER A 31 -31.67 -25.86 51.54
N CYS A 32 -31.20 -27.02 50.99
CA CYS A 32 -30.30 -28.04 51.64
C CYS A 32 -30.27 -29.46 50.97
N ARG A 33 -29.03 -29.96 50.68
CA ARG A 33 -28.39 -31.33 50.84
C ARG A 33 -29.19 -32.65 50.58
N ALA A 34 -28.66 -33.80 50.12
CA ALA A 34 -27.30 -34.35 49.94
C ALA A 34 -27.27 -35.69 49.11
N ALA A 35 -26.05 -36.07 48.69
CA ALA A 35 -25.43 -37.42 48.61
C ALA A 35 -25.80 -38.46 47.53
N GLY A 36 -24.74 -39.00 46.90
CA GLY A 36 -24.72 -40.21 46.08
C GLY A 36 -23.31 -40.49 45.53
N THR A 37 -22.64 -41.47 46.11
CA THR A 37 -21.27 -41.97 45.91
C THR A 37 -21.05 -42.68 44.56
N HIS A 38 -19.85 -42.62 43.97
CA HIS A 38 -19.21 -43.79 43.35
C HIS A 38 -17.68 -43.65 43.34
N GLU A 39 -17.06 -44.65 43.94
CA GLU A 39 -15.64 -44.93 44.10
C GLU A 39 -15.18 -45.78 42.90
N HIS A 40 -14.01 -45.51 42.32
CA HIS A 40 -13.12 -46.57 41.79
C HIS A 40 -11.71 -46.05 41.45
N ALA A 41 -10.74 -46.73 42.08
CA ALA A 41 -9.41 -47.10 41.61
C ALA A 41 -8.31 -46.02 41.50
N ALA A 42 -7.43 -46.06 42.49
CA ALA A 42 -6.07 -45.57 42.43
C ALA A 42 -5.18 -46.47 41.55
N ALA A 43 -4.31 -45.87 40.75
CA ALA A 43 -3.10 -46.48 40.21
C ALA A 43 -1.97 -45.42 40.18
N GLU A 44 -1.05 -45.64 41.12
CA GLU A 44 0.36 -45.27 41.25
C GLU A 44 1.09 -44.58 40.07
N ALA A 45 1.74 -43.44 40.36
CA ALA A 45 3.00 -43.04 39.72
C ALA A 45 3.77 -42.02 40.60
N ALA A 46 5.04 -42.31 40.89
CA ALA A 46 6.06 -41.39 41.40
C ALA A 46 7.32 -41.54 40.51
N PRO A 47 8.34 -40.66 40.55
CA PRO A 47 8.41 -39.30 41.10
C PRO A 47 8.79 -38.23 40.05
N ALA A 48 8.75 -36.96 40.49
CA ALA A 48 9.18 -35.79 39.75
C ALA A 48 10.69 -35.83 39.40
N SER A 49 11.01 -35.45 38.15
CA SER A 49 12.36 -35.10 37.71
C SER A 49 12.42 -33.58 37.49
N ALA A 50 13.21 -32.93 38.34
CA ALA A 50 13.61 -31.54 38.16
C ALA A 50 14.63 -31.45 37.02
N ALA A 51 14.30 -30.67 35.98
CA ALA A 51 15.28 -30.19 35.01
C ALA A 51 15.31 -28.66 35.07
N SER A 52 16.42 -28.19 35.64
CA SER A 52 16.85 -26.80 35.78
C SER A 52 16.70 -25.98 34.49
N GLY A 53 16.04 -24.83 34.60
CA GLY A 53 16.06 -23.79 33.59
C GLY A 53 17.40 -23.07 33.58
N ALA A 54 18.10 -23.13 32.45
CA ALA A 54 19.10 -22.13 32.10
C ALA A 54 18.40 -21.01 31.31
N ALA A 55 17.98 -19.96 32.03
CA ALA A 55 17.56 -18.72 31.41
C ALA A 55 18.74 -18.18 30.57
N ARG A 56 18.59 -18.13 29.24
CA ARG A 56 19.52 -17.38 28.39
C ARG A 56 19.44 -15.92 28.81
N LYS A 57 20.56 -15.36 29.30
CA LYS A 57 20.66 -13.93 29.60
C LYS A 57 20.27 -13.13 28.35
N PRO A 58 19.49 -12.03 28.50
CA PRO A 58 19.24 -11.12 27.40
C PRO A 58 20.57 -10.56 26.90
N MET A 59 20.78 -10.62 25.58
CA MET A 59 21.99 -10.07 24.96
C MET A 59 22.04 -8.56 25.18
N THR A 60 23.19 -8.08 25.66
CA THR A 60 23.43 -6.66 25.86
C THR A 60 23.80 -5.99 24.54
N MET A 61 23.68 -4.66 24.49
CA MET A 61 24.12 -3.89 23.32
C MET A 61 25.61 -4.03 23.04
N ASP A 62 26.40 -4.42 24.03
CA ASP A 62 27.84 -4.65 23.87
C ASP A 62 28.12 -6.03 23.26
N ASP A 63 27.34 -7.06 23.63
CA ASP A 63 27.39 -8.38 22.98
C ASP A 63 27.02 -8.30 21.49
N LEU A 64 26.07 -7.42 21.16
CA LEU A 64 25.66 -7.12 19.78
C LEU A 64 26.76 -6.39 19.01
N ARG A 65 27.44 -5.42 19.63
CA ARG A 65 28.57 -4.70 19.04
C ARG A 65 29.75 -5.61 18.76
N GLU A 66 30.07 -6.51 19.69
CA GLU A 66 31.20 -7.44 19.55
C GLU A 66 30.94 -8.45 18.43
N ARG A 67 29.71 -8.97 18.30
CA ARG A 67 29.30 -9.84 17.19
C ARG A 67 29.27 -9.14 15.83
N LEU A 68 28.94 -7.85 15.81
CA LEU A 68 29.03 -7.02 14.60
C LEU A 68 30.49 -6.77 14.20
N ALA A 69 31.36 -6.51 15.17
CA ALA A 69 32.80 -6.33 14.93
C ALA A 69 33.47 -7.62 14.42
N GLU A 70 33.07 -8.79 14.93
CA GLU A 70 33.56 -10.10 14.48
C GLU A 70 33.14 -10.41 13.03
N LYS A 71 31.89 -10.12 12.67
CA LYS A 71 31.40 -10.29 11.29
C LYS A 71 31.99 -9.28 10.30
N LEU A 72 32.29 -8.06 10.75
CA LEU A 72 32.90 -7.03 9.91
C LEU A 72 34.43 -7.19 9.79
N GLY A 73 35.08 -7.85 10.74
CA GLY A 73 36.52 -8.15 10.72
C GLY A 73 36.91 -9.34 9.83
N ALA A 74 35.95 -10.20 9.45
CA ALA A 74 36.19 -11.37 8.60
C ALA A 74 36.27 -11.07 7.09
N SER A 75 36.11 -9.80 6.68
CA SER A 75 36.20 -9.37 5.28
C SER A 75 37.31 -8.34 5.08
N LYS A 76 38.55 -8.81 5.02
CA LYS A 76 39.66 -8.02 4.46
C LYS A 76 40.66 -8.91 3.73
N ALA A 77 40.71 -8.79 2.41
CA ALA A 77 41.89 -9.11 1.61
C ALA A 77 42.32 -7.83 0.85
N PRO A 78 43.63 -7.55 0.71
CA PRO A 78 44.14 -6.27 0.24
C PRO A 78 44.45 -6.26 -1.26
N GLY A 79 44.40 -5.06 -1.88
CA GLY A 79 45.19 -4.76 -3.08
C GLY A 79 44.44 -4.05 -4.21
N SER A 80 44.53 -2.72 -4.27
CA SER A 80 44.38 -1.93 -5.52
C SER A 80 45.71 -1.96 -6.31
N PRO A 81 45.75 -1.69 -7.64
CA PRO A 81 45.61 -0.32 -8.13
C PRO A 81 44.87 -0.14 -9.49
N THR A 82 44.27 1.04 -9.64
CA THR A 82 43.85 1.73 -10.89
C THR A 82 45.07 2.12 -11.78
N PRO A 83 44.96 2.72 -13.00
CA PRO A 83 43.78 3.26 -13.71
C PRO A 83 43.68 2.90 -15.21
N TYR A 84 42.46 2.93 -15.77
CA TYR A 84 42.25 2.90 -17.23
C TYR A 84 42.48 4.28 -17.86
N VAL A 85 43.34 4.31 -18.87
CA VAL A 85 43.63 5.45 -19.77
C VAL A 85 42.60 5.47 -20.90
N VAL A 86 42.03 6.65 -21.15
CA VAL A 86 41.20 6.97 -22.32
C VAL A 86 42.07 6.98 -23.58
N ARG A 87 41.66 6.27 -24.64
CA ARG A 87 42.23 6.44 -25.98
C ARG A 87 41.12 6.69 -27.00
N VAL A 88 41.16 7.89 -27.59
CA VAL A 88 40.37 8.32 -28.73
C VAL A 88 41.16 7.99 -29.99
N GLU A 89 40.53 7.37 -30.99
CA GLU A 89 41.02 7.35 -32.36
C GLU A 89 39.90 7.80 -33.30
N ASN A 90 40.25 8.66 -34.25
CA ASN A 90 39.36 9.24 -35.23
C ASN A 90 40.05 9.26 -36.61
N LYS A 91 39.25 9.07 -37.67
CA LYS A 91 39.51 9.38 -39.11
C LYS A 91 40.35 8.35 -39.90
N THR A 92 40.11 7.99 -41.19
CA THR A 92 39.43 8.65 -42.32
C THR A 92 39.15 7.68 -43.49
N GLU A 93 38.00 7.89 -44.17
CA GLU A 93 37.56 7.77 -45.60
C GLU A 93 38.26 6.90 -46.68
N GLY A 94 37.44 6.32 -47.58
CA GLY A 94 37.79 5.93 -48.97
C GLY A 94 36.85 4.92 -49.69
N GLU A 95 35.91 5.40 -50.50
CA GLU A 95 34.93 4.74 -51.44
C GLU A 95 35.57 4.17 -52.76
N PRO A 96 34.84 3.60 -53.78
CA PRO A 96 33.85 2.51 -53.86
C PRO A 96 34.12 1.54 -55.09
N PRO A 97 33.15 0.93 -55.85
CA PRO A 97 33.09 -0.53 -56.10
C PRO A 97 33.26 -0.96 -57.59
N PRO A 98 33.02 -2.24 -57.95
CA PRO A 98 32.53 -2.56 -59.28
C PRO A 98 31.25 -3.43 -59.34
N THR A 99 30.32 -2.98 -60.17
CA THR A 99 29.25 -3.78 -60.83
C THR A 99 29.86 -4.63 -61.98
N ARG A 100 29.29 -5.67 -62.61
CA ARG A 100 27.91 -6.04 -63.03
C ARG A 100 28.01 -7.40 -63.77
N LYS A 101 26.95 -8.22 -63.82
CA LYS A 101 26.29 -8.74 -65.06
C LYS A 101 25.25 -9.84 -64.78
N ALA A 102 24.12 -9.71 -65.48
CA ALA A 102 23.02 -10.67 -65.57
C ALA A 102 23.13 -11.54 -66.83
N LYS A 103 22.47 -12.73 -66.84
CA LYS A 103 21.90 -13.36 -68.04
C LYS A 103 20.75 -14.34 -67.71
N ALA A 104 19.89 -14.50 -68.70
CA ALA A 104 18.47 -14.91 -68.68
C ALA A 104 18.14 -16.43 -68.63
N ALA A 105 16.94 -16.69 -68.09
CA ALA A 105 15.81 -17.54 -68.53
C ALA A 105 15.97 -19.02 -68.95
N GLY A 106 15.25 -19.89 -68.22
CA GLY A 106 14.70 -21.19 -68.65
C GLY A 106 13.39 -21.51 -67.89
N LYS A 107 12.36 -22.01 -68.59
CA LYS A 107 10.97 -22.29 -68.12
C LYS A 107 10.85 -23.68 -67.43
N PRO A 108 9.71 -24.09 -66.82
CA PRO A 108 9.66 -24.62 -65.45
C PRO A 108 9.32 -26.12 -65.35
N PRO A 109 9.51 -26.76 -64.18
CA PRO A 109 8.77 -27.96 -63.85
C PRO A 109 7.80 -27.77 -62.66
N ALA A 110 6.60 -28.31 -62.87
CA ALA A 110 5.65 -28.92 -61.95
C ALA A 110 5.61 -28.48 -60.46
N ARG A 111 4.43 -27.99 -60.07
CA ARG A 111 3.96 -27.87 -58.66
C ARG A 111 4.25 -29.15 -57.87
N LYS A 112 4.99 -29.02 -56.77
CA LYS A 112 4.88 -29.87 -55.59
C LYS A 112 4.44 -29.01 -54.42
N ALA A 113 3.48 -29.52 -53.65
CA ALA A 113 2.92 -28.88 -52.48
C ALA A 113 4.04 -28.48 -51.51
N ALA A 114 4.02 -27.22 -51.08
CA ALA A 114 4.85 -26.73 -49.99
C ALA A 114 4.35 -27.38 -48.70
N GLN A 115 5.24 -28.11 -48.04
CA GLN A 115 5.06 -28.58 -46.68
C GLN A 115 5.39 -27.38 -45.79
N GLU A 116 4.38 -26.86 -45.09
CA GLU A 116 4.58 -25.77 -44.12
C GLU A 116 5.43 -26.31 -42.97
N ASP A 117 6.58 -25.69 -42.72
CA ASP A 117 7.36 -25.93 -41.52
C ASP A 117 6.49 -25.59 -40.29
N PRO A 118 6.48 -26.43 -39.24
CA PRO A 118 5.76 -26.11 -38.01
C PRO A 118 6.33 -24.83 -37.41
N PRO A 119 5.48 -23.93 -36.88
CA PRO A 119 5.96 -22.67 -36.33
C PRO A 119 6.96 -22.95 -35.22
N GLU A 120 8.11 -22.27 -35.28
CA GLU A 120 9.09 -22.28 -34.20
C GLU A 120 8.40 -21.98 -32.87
N PRO A 121 8.76 -22.66 -31.78
CA PRO A 121 8.16 -22.43 -30.49
C PRO A 121 8.38 -20.97 -30.13
N VAL A 122 7.28 -20.23 -30.00
CA VAL A 122 7.29 -18.86 -29.49
C VAL A 122 7.90 -18.96 -28.10
N VAL A 123 9.14 -18.50 -27.96
CA VAL A 123 9.77 -18.32 -26.66
C VAL A 123 8.95 -17.23 -26.00
N HIS A 124 8.03 -17.62 -25.13
CA HIS A 124 7.45 -16.71 -24.15
C HIS A 124 8.61 -16.30 -23.25
N GLY A 125 9.33 -15.25 -23.66
CA GLY A 125 10.25 -14.56 -22.79
C GLY A 125 9.47 -14.17 -21.55
N GLU A 126 9.98 -14.52 -20.38
CA GLU A 126 9.46 -14.01 -19.12
C GLU A 126 9.53 -12.48 -19.20
N HIS A 127 8.38 -11.85 -19.49
CA HIS A 127 8.25 -10.40 -19.57
C HIS A 127 8.34 -9.85 -18.14
N HIS A 128 9.56 -9.76 -17.61
CA HIS A 128 9.80 -8.93 -16.44
C HIS A 128 9.49 -7.49 -16.84
N ALA A 129 8.49 -6.90 -16.18
CA ALA A 129 8.20 -5.49 -16.33
C ALA A 129 9.51 -4.70 -16.13
N PRO A 130 9.83 -3.74 -17.01
CA PRO A 130 11.12 -3.07 -16.96
C PRO A 130 11.27 -2.32 -15.64
N HIS A 131 12.49 -2.39 -15.11
CA HIS A 131 12.85 -1.73 -13.87
C HIS A 131 12.63 -0.21 -13.96
N TRP A 132 12.23 0.41 -12.86
CA TRP A 132 12.01 1.84 -12.73
C TRP A 132 12.53 2.33 -11.37
N ALA A 133 12.82 3.62 -11.26
CA ALA A 133 13.31 4.22 -10.02
C ALA A 133 12.65 5.58 -9.76
N TYR A 134 12.99 6.20 -8.62
CA TYR A 134 12.58 7.57 -8.30
C TYR A 134 13.62 8.63 -8.71
N ASP A 135 14.80 8.20 -9.17
CA ASP A 135 15.90 9.07 -9.59
C ASP A 135 16.62 8.53 -10.84
N GLY A 136 17.61 9.29 -11.31
CA GLY A 136 18.44 8.90 -12.44
C GLY A 136 17.69 8.77 -13.78
N ALA A 137 18.24 7.95 -14.66
CA ALA A 137 17.71 7.73 -16.01
C ALA A 137 16.36 6.98 -16.03
N GLU A 138 16.02 6.31 -14.93
CA GLU A 138 14.81 5.52 -14.74
C GLU A 138 13.78 6.22 -13.85
N GLY A 139 14.01 7.50 -13.55
CA GLY A 139 13.17 8.33 -12.69
C GLY A 139 11.81 8.70 -13.30
N PRO A 140 10.94 9.40 -12.54
CA PRO A 140 9.55 9.67 -12.94
C PRO A 140 9.37 10.40 -14.27
N MET A 141 10.32 11.26 -14.66
CA MET A 141 10.28 11.97 -15.95
C MET A 141 10.54 11.04 -17.16
N ALA A 142 11.09 9.85 -16.92
CA ALA A 142 11.44 8.87 -17.94
C ALA A 142 10.51 7.66 -17.97
N TRP A 143 9.66 7.43 -16.95
CA TRP A 143 8.83 6.22 -16.81
C TRP A 143 8.08 5.84 -18.10
N ALA A 144 7.45 6.81 -18.76
CA ALA A 144 6.69 6.56 -19.99
C ALA A 144 7.53 6.07 -21.18
N ARG A 145 8.86 6.22 -21.12
CA ARG A 145 9.81 5.78 -22.14
C ARG A 145 10.48 4.45 -21.80
N LEU A 146 10.33 3.95 -20.57
CA LEU A 146 10.93 2.69 -20.14
C LEU A 146 10.21 1.48 -20.75
N SER A 147 8.89 1.59 -20.96
CA SER A 147 8.04 0.55 -21.54
C SER A 147 6.86 1.14 -22.27
N PRO A 148 6.38 0.52 -23.36
CA PRO A 148 5.05 0.79 -23.91
C PRO A 148 3.93 0.65 -22.86
N GLU A 149 4.06 -0.28 -21.90
CA GLU A 149 3.08 -0.49 -20.82
C GLU A 149 2.97 0.70 -19.86
N TYR A 150 4.01 1.55 -19.79
CA TYR A 150 4.06 2.70 -18.90
C TYR A 150 3.63 4.00 -19.60
N ALA A 151 3.09 3.93 -20.81
CA ALA A 151 2.72 5.10 -21.61
C ALA A 151 1.85 6.11 -20.85
N LEU A 152 0.91 5.61 -20.02
CA LEU A 152 0.02 6.44 -19.19
C LEU A 152 0.77 7.34 -18.21
N CYS A 153 1.98 6.96 -17.79
CA CYS A 153 2.81 7.81 -16.95
C CYS A 153 3.18 9.15 -17.62
N GLY A 154 3.10 9.24 -18.95
CA GLY A 154 3.45 10.44 -19.73
C GLY A 154 2.30 11.02 -20.55
N ASN A 155 1.32 10.22 -20.97
CA ASN A 155 0.18 10.67 -21.77
C ASN A 155 -1.17 10.62 -21.05
N GLY A 156 -1.21 10.19 -19.78
CA GLY A 156 -2.43 10.23 -18.97
C GLY A 156 -2.84 11.67 -18.61
N HIS A 157 -4.14 11.89 -18.49
CA HIS A 157 -4.76 13.20 -18.17
C HIS A 157 -5.44 13.22 -16.81
N ARG A 158 -5.44 12.10 -16.09
CA ARG A 158 -5.98 11.96 -14.73
C ARG A 158 -4.94 11.33 -13.82
N GLN A 159 -3.70 11.77 -13.97
CA GLN A 159 -2.57 11.23 -13.21
C GLN A 159 -2.55 11.72 -11.75
N SER A 160 -2.01 10.89 -10.87
CA SER A 160 -1.74 11.16 -9.45
C SER A 160 -0.23 11.11 -9.19
N PRO A 161 0.27 11.78 -8.14
CA PRO A 161 -0.46 12.62 -7.17
C PRO A 161 -0.78 14.00 -7.73
N ILE A 162 -1.55 14.81 -7.01
CA ILE A 162 -1.82 16.21 -7.34
C ILE A 162 -1.58 17.15 -6.17
N ASP A 163 -1.39 18.42 -6.49
CA ASP A 163 -1.58 19.50 -5.52
C ASP A 163 -3.06 19.88 -5.49
N ILE A 164 -3.74 19.54 -4.40
CA ILE A 164 -5.16 19.76 -4.21
C ILE A 164 -5.38 21.21 -3.80
N ARG A 165 -5.93 21.98 -4.74
CA ARG A 165 -6.30 23.39 -4.56
C ARG A 165 -7.79 23.56 -4.86
N ASP A 166 -8.43 24.47 -4.13
CA ASP A 166 -9.78 24.96 -4.43
C ASP A 166 -10.84 23.84 -4.59
N GLY A 167 -10.82 22.85 -3.69
CA GLY A 167 -11.82 21.78 -3.68
C GLY A 167 -13.23 22.33 -3.47
N ILE A 168 -14.21 21.73 -4.15
CA ILE A 168 -15.61 22.18 -4.07
C ILE A 168 -16.19 21.67 -2.75
N PRO A 169 -16.59 22.57 -1.83
CA PRO A 169 -17.12 22.17 -0.54
C PRO A 169 -18.45 21.44 -0.74
N VAL A 170 -18.53 20.21 -0.25
CA VAL A 170 -19.74 19.37 -0.32
C VAL A 170 -19.87 18.54 0.94
N GLN A 171 -21.10 18.15 1.28
CA GLN A 171 -21.30 17.14 2.31
C GLN A 171 -21.00 15.76 1.72
N LEU A 172 -19.84 15.21 2.08
CA LEU A 172 -19.50 13.84 1.72
C LEU A 172 -20.05 12.88 2.77
N PRO A 173 -20.61 11.73 2.38
CA PRO A 173 -20.83 10.63 3.30
C PRO A 173 -19.49 10.20 3.93
N PRO A 174 -19.50 9.78 5.21
CA PRO A 174 -18.30 9.27 5.85
C PRO A 174 -17.82 8.00 5.14
N ILE A 175 -16.51 7.83 5.05
CA ILE A 175 -15.91 6.55 4.68
C ILE A 175 -16.20 5.58 5.83
N GLN A 176 -16.81 4.44 5.53
CA GLN A 176 -17.05 3.40 6.53
C GLN A 176 -15.85 2.47 6.57
N PHE A 177 -15.06 2.54 7.64
CA PHE A 177 -13.92 1.65 7.85
C PHE A 177 -14.37 0.42 8.65
N ASP A 178 -14.29 -0.77 8.06
CA ASP A 178 -14.35 -2.06 8.79
C ASP A 178 -12.93 -2.59 8.90
N TYR A 179 -12.18 -1.94 9.79
CA TYR A 179 -10.80 -2.27 10.10
C TYR A 179 -10.71 -2.91 11.49
N ARG A 180 -9.87 -3.93 11.60
CA ARG A 180 -9.65 -4.72 12.80
C ARG A 180 -8.17 -5.01 12.98
N PRO A 181 -7.70 -5.23 14.21
CA PRO A 181 -6.36 -5.72 14.44
C PRO A 181 -6.08 -6.98 13.61
N SER A 182 -4.98 -6.97 12.88
CA SER A 182 -4.67 -8.03 11.90
C SER A 182 -3.20 -8.41 11.94
N GLY A 183 -2.91 -9.69 11.71
CA GLY A 183 -1.54 -10.12 11.40
C GLY A 183 -1.07 -9.46 10.10
N PHE A 184 0.24 -9.26 9.95
CA PHE A 184 0.80 -8.63 8.75
C PHE A 184 2.26 -9.06 8.53
N ASN A 185 2.72 -8.93 7.29
CA ASN A 185 4.15 -8.92 6.96
C ASN A 185 4.55 -7.59 6.35
N VAL A 186 5.85 -7.32 6.40
CA VAL A 186 6.48 -6.16 5.79
C VAL A 186 7.41 -6.64 4.69
N LEU A 187 7.22 -6.10 3.49
CA LEU A 187 8.04 -6.33 2.31
C LEU A 187 8.77 -5.03 1.98
N ASP A 188 10.10 -5.10 1.89
CA ASP A 188 10.86 -4.07 1.21
C ASP A 188 10.92 -4.44 -0.27
N ASN A 189 10.14 -3.77 -1.12
CA ASN A 189 10.04 -4.13 -2.55
C ASN A 189 11.06 -3.40 -3.43
N GLY A 190 12.02 -2.67 -2.84
CA GLY A 190 13.00 -1.87 -3.59
C GLY A 190 12.52 -0.46 -3.97
N HIS A 191 11.23 -0.15 -3.81
CA HIS A 191 10.64 1.16 -4.10
C HIS A 191 9.98 1.81 -2.87
N THR A 192 9.54 0.99 -1.91
CA THR A 192 8.91 1.41 -0.66
C THR A 192 8.99 0.28 0.37
N ILE A 193 8.65 0.61 1.61
CA ILE A 193 8.18 -0.35 2.59
C ILE A 193 6.69 -0.59 2.35
N GLN A 194 6.34 -1.82 1.99
CA GLN A 194 4.97 -2.29 1.79
C GLN A 194 4.57 -3.18 2.96
N VAL A 195 3.36 -3.00 3.45
CA VAL A 195 2.77 -3.81 4.52
C VAL A 195 1.58 -4.55 3.95
N ASN A 196 1.54 -5.85 4.19
CA ASN A 196 0.48 -6.74 3.74
C ASN A 196 -0.28 -7.28 4.96
N PRO A 197 -1.37 -6.62 5.40
CA PRO A 197 -2.25 -7.15 6.42
C PRO A 197 -2.96 -8.42 5.94
N ALA A 198 -3.36 -9.26 6.89
CA ALA A 198 -4.28 -10.36 6.63
C ALA A 198 -5.60 -9.83 6.02
N ALA A 199 -6.20 -10.65 5.14
CA ALA A 199 -7.47 -10.33 4.51
C ALA A 199 -8.61 -10.15 5.54
N GLY A 200 -9.63 -9.40 5.16
CA GLY A 200 -10.84 -9.18 5.98
C GLY A 200 -11.07 -7.74 6.43
N ASN A 201 -10.14 -6.83 6.14
CA ASN A 201 -10.30 -5.40 6.37
C ASN A 201 -10.81 -4.72 5.10
N SER A 202 -11.69 -3.73 5.22
CA SER A 202 -12.28 -3.06 4.05
C SER A 202 -12.74 -1.64 4.36
N ILE A 203 -12.99 -0.88 3.28
CA ILE A 203 -13.74 0.37 3.33
C ILE A 203 -15.03 0.25 2.53
N THR A 204 -16.05 1.02 2.91
CA THR A 204 -17.23 1.26 2.09
C THR A 204 -17.39 2.76 1.84
N VAL A 205 -17.48 3.13 0.56
CA VAL A 205 -17.63 4.52 0.11
C VAL A 205 -18.82 4.59 -0.84
N ASN A 206 -19.80 5.46 -0.54
CA ASN A 206 -21.05 5.57 -1.29
C ASN A 206 -21.78 4.23 -1.53
N GLY A 207 -21.70 3.31 -0.56
CA GLY A 207 -22.30 1.97 -0.66
C GLY A 207 -21.47 0.95 -1.46
N HIS A 208 -20.30 1.33 -1.97
CA HIS A 208 -19.38 0.43 -2.68
C HIS A 208 -18.25 -0.03 -1.77
N ARG A 209 -18.05 -1.34 -1.66
CA ARG A 209 -17.06 -1.97 -0.78
C ARG A 209 -15.75 -2.25 -1.51
N TYR A 210 -14.63 -1.91 -0.88
CA TYR A 210 -13.27 -2.19 -1.34
C TYR A 210 -12.47 -2.88 -0.23
N ASP A 211 -11.92 -4.06 -0.51
CA ASP A 211 -11.09 -4.81 0.42
C ASP A 211 -9.67 -4.24 0.48
N LEU A 212 -9.12 -4.06 1.68
CA LEU A 212 -7.74 -3.63 1.88
C LEU A 212 -6.80 -4.74 1.39
N VAL A 213 -5.86 -4.36 0.52
CA VAL A 213 -4.88 -5.28 -0.07
C VAL A 213 -3.52 -5.11 0.60
N GLN A 214 -3.08 -3.86 0.74
CA GLN A 214 -1.80 -3.48 1.31
C GLN A 214 -1.81 -2.00 1.69
N PHE A 215 -0.82 -1.57 2.46
CA PHE A 215 -0.49 -0.16 2.52
C PHE A 215 1.02 0.05 2.44
N HIS A 216 1.45 1.24 2.04
CA HIS A 216 2.87 1.57 1.87
C HIS A 216 3.12 3.05 2.13
N PHE A 217 4.40 3.45 2.10
CA PHE A 217 4.84 4.77 2.57
C PHE A 217 5.60 5.54 1.49
N HIS A 218 5.36 6.84 1.41
CA HIS A 218 6.19 7.74 0.62
C HIS A 218 6.77 8.86 1.48
N LYS A 219 7.99 9.30 1.11
CA LYS A 219 8.71 10.43 1.67
C LYS A 219 9.30 11.28 0.52
N PRO A 220 9.00 12.59 0.47
CA PRO A 220 7.96 13.32 1.23
C PRO A 220 6.55 12.82 0.88
N SER A 221 5.49 13.47 1.37
CA SER A 221 4.14 13.16 0.86
C SER A 221 4.05 13.36 -0.65
N GLU A 222 3.37 12.45 -1.33
CA GLU A 222 3.09 12.56 -2.76
C GLU A 222 2.05 13.67 -3.02
N GLU A 223 0.93 13.63 -2.31
CA GLU A 223 -0.09 14.69 -2.35
C GLU A 223 0.41 15.98 -1.71
N ARG A 224 -0.12 17.10 -2.21
CA ARG A 224 -0.04 18.41 -1.56
C ARG A 224 -1.44 18.97 -1.33
N ILE A 225 -1.59 19.79 -0.31
CA ILE A 225 -2.81 20.55 -0.04
C ILE A 225 -2.46 22.02 -0.04
N ASN A 226 -3.05 22.81 -0.94
CA ASN A 226 -2.77 24.24 -1.09
C ASN A 226 -1.27 24.57 -1.22
N GLY A 227 -0.55 23.76 -2.01
CA GLY A 227 0.90 23.89 -2.22
C GLY A 227 1.76 23.34 -1.08
N ARG A 228 1.17 22.95 0.05
CA ARG A 228 1.89 22.40 1.20
C ARG A 228 2.18 20.92 1.02
N SER A 229 3.47 20.57 1.12
CA SER A 229 3.94 19.19 1.29
C SER A 229 3.92 18.80 2.76
N PHE A 230 3.76 17.50 3.02
CA PHE A 230 3.89 16.89 4.34
C PHE A 230 5.15 16.02 4.42
N ASP A 231 5.52 15.60 5.63
CA ASP A 231 6.78 14.89 5.87
C ASP A 231 6.78 13.51 5.20
N MET A 232 5.66 12.79 5.28
CA MET A 232 5.44 11.48 4.65
C MET A 232 3.95 11.29 4.32
N VAL A 233 3.59 10.19 3.64
CA VAL A 233 2.20 9.75 3.45
C VAL A 233 2.12 8.23 3.53
N ILE A 234 0.99 7.71 4.04
CA ILE A 234 0.60 6.31 3.92
C ILE A 234 -0.46 6.20 2.83
N HIS A 235 -0.28 5.29 1.88
CA HIS A 235 -1.31 4.92 0.92
C HIS A 235 -1.88 3.55 1.28
N LEU A 236 -3.13 3.52 1.73
CA LEU A 236 -3.88 2.28 1.99
C LEU A 236 -4.66 1.91 0.73
N VAL A 237 -4.21 0.85 0.06
CA VAL A 237 -4.71 0.42 -1.25
C VAL A 237 -5.79 -0.63 -1.08
N HIS A 238 -6.97 -0.34 -1.61
CA HIS A 238 -8.12 -1.21 -1.59
C HIS A 238 -8.56 -1.58 -2.99
N LYS A 239 -9.24 -2.72 -3.11
CA LYS A 239 -9.73 -3.26 -4.38
C LYS A 239 -11.12 -3.85 -4.21
N ASP A 240 -12.03 -3.57 -5.13
CA ASP A 240 -13.34 -4.22 -5.17
C ASP A 240 -13.31 -5.57 -5.89
N ALA A 241 -14.45 -6.25 -5.95
CA ALA A 241 -14.58 -7.55 -6.61
C ALA A 241 -14.36 -7.50 -8.14
N GLN A 242 -14.46 -6.32 -8.75
CA GLN A 242 -14.24 -6.08 -10.18
C GLN A 242 -12.80 -5.63 -10.49
N GLY A 243 -11.99 -5.39 -9.46
CA GLY A 243 -10.62 -4.94 -9.60
C GLY A 243 -10.44 -3.42 -9.61
N HIS A 244 -11.50 -2.63 -9.41
CA HIS A 244 -11.36 -1.18 -9.27
C HIS A 244 -10.66 -0.84 -7.96
N LEU A 245 -9.84 0.21 -8.00
CA LEU A 245 -9.02 0.59 -6.86
C LEU A 245 -9.56 1.83 -6.15
N ALA A 246 -9.46 1.81 -4.83
CA ALA A 246 -9.64 2.97 -3.97
C ALA A 246 -8.43 3.11 -3.04
N VAL A 247 -7.84 4.30 -2.97
CA VAL A 247 -6.66 4.59 -2.14
C VAL A 247 -7.03 5.63 -1.10
N VAL A 248 -6.85 5.29 0.17
CA VAL A 248 -6.90 6.25 1.27
C VAL A 248 -5.48 6.76 1.51
N ALA A 249 -5.29 8.07 1.36
CA ALA A 249 -4.01 8.72 1.64
C ALA A 249 -4.06 9.38 3.02
N VAL A 250 -3.22 8.91 3.94
CA VAL A 250 -3.05 9.48 5.28
C VAL A 250 -1.75 10.27 5.30
N LEU A 251 -1.87 11.60 5.30
CA LEU A 251 -0.73 12.50 5.39
C LEU A 251 -0.08 12.40 6.77
N LEU A 252 1.25 12.36 6.82
CA LEU A 252 2.02 12.26 8.05
C LEU A 252 2.83 13.53 8.27
N GLN A 253 2.79 14.04 9.50
CA GLN A 253 3.52 15.23 9.89
C GLN A 253 4.35 14.96 11.16
N ARG A 254 5.54 15.55 11.24
CA ARG A 254 6.38 15.51 12.44
C ARG A 254 5.58 15.88 13.68
N GLY A 255 5.62 15.01 14.68
CA GLY A 255 4.95 15.17 15.97
C GLY A 255 5.31 14.04 16.93
N GLU A 256 4.33 13.58 17.70
CA GLU A 256 4.48 12.44 18.61
C GLU A 256 4.78 11.13 17.87
N PRO A 257 5.48 10.17 18.52
CA PRO A 257 5.72 8.85 17.95
C PRO A 257 4.42 8.12 17.62
N GLN A 258 4.38 7.45 16.46
CA GLN A 258 3.23 6.63 16.06
C GLN A 258 3.53 5.14 16.35
N PRO A 259 2.84 4.49 17.32
CA PRO A 259 3.14 3.11 17.72
C PRO A 259 2.97 2.04 16.63
N GLN A 260 1.95 2.14 15.79
CA GLN A 260 1.70 1.22 14.68
C GLN A 260 2.80 1.30 13.62
N ILE A 261 3.28 2.51 13.29
CA ILE A 261 4.41 2.68 12.37
C ILE A 261 5.69 2.11 13.00
N GLN A 262 5.86 2.24 14.32
CA GLN A 262 6.98 1.59 15.02
C GLN A 262 6.90 0.06 14.94
N ALA A 263 5.70 -0.53 15.04
CA ALA A 263 5.52 -1.97 14.88
C ALA A 263 5.93 -2.43 13.47
N VAL A 264 5.61 -1.65 12.43
CA VAL A 264 6.10 -1.90 11.06
C VAL A 264 7.63 -1.79 11.00
N TRP A 265 8.23 -0.76 11.61
CA TRP A 265 9.69 -0.56 11.58
C TRP A 265 10.44 -1.69 12.30
N ASN A 266 9.85 -2.24 13.37
CA ASN A 266 10.40 -3.39 14.08
C ASN A 266 10.36 -4.68 13.25
N ALA A 267 9.50 -4.74 12.23
CA ALA A 267 9.35 -5.87 11.32
C ALA A 267 9.98 -5.59 9.94
N LEU A 268 10.89 -4.60 9.81
CA LEU A 268 11.60 -4.38 8.55
C LEU A 268 12.48 -5.59 8.20
N PRO A 269 12.41 -6.09 6.95
CA PRO A 269 13.31 -7.14 6.49
C PRO A 269 14.75 -6.63 6.40
N LEU A 270 15.71 -7.55 6.48
CA LEU A 270 17.14 -7.22 6.39
C LEU A 270 17.62 -6.99 4.95
N GLU A 271 16.89 -7.51 3.96
CA GLU A 271 17.25 -7.48 2.55
C GLU A 271 16.07 -7.02 1.69
N ARG A 272 16.35 -6.24 0.65
CA ARG A 272 15.35 -5.85 -0.36
C ARG A 272 14.84 -7.09 -1.11
N GLY A 273 13.58 -7.06 -1.51
CA GLY A 273 12.87 -8.16 -2.16
C GLY A 273 12.42 -9.27 -1.21
N THR A 274 12.68 -9.13 0.10
CA THR A 274 12.28 -10.13 1.10
C THR A 274 11.17 -9.57 2.00
N SER A 275 10.40 -10.49 2.61
CA SER A 275 9.35 -10.15 3.56
C SER A 275 9.62 -10.72 4.94
N LEU A 276 9.14 -10.03 5.98
CA LEU A 276 9.22 -10.45 7.36
C LEU A 276 7.85 -10.34 8.02
N ASP A 277 7.37 -11.44 8.60
CA ASP A 277 6.15 -11.45 9.40
C ASP A 277 6.36 -10.71 10.73
N SER A 278 5.36 -9.90 11.11
CA SER A 278 5.35 -9.26 12.42
C SER A 278 4.86 -10.24 13.50
N PRO A 279 5.52 -10.31 14.67
CA PRO A 279 5.06 -11.13 15.80
C PRO A 279 3.86 -10.52 16.53
N VAL A 280 3.51 -9.26 16.25
CA VAL A 280 2.37 -8.56 16.85
C VAL A 280 1.40 -8.10 15.76
N PRO A 281 0.08 -8.07 16.02
CA PRO A 281 -0.87 -7.54 15.05
C PRO A 281 -0.71 -6.03 14.90
N ILE A 282 -1.12 -5.50 13.75
CA ILE A 282 -1.26 -4.06 13.53
C ILE A 282 -2.70 -3.62 13.82
N ASP A 283 -2.85 -2.56 14.59
CA ASP A 283 -4.15 -1.91 14.84
C ASP A 283 -4.41 -0.86 13.75
N LEU A 284 -5.00 -1.31 12.63
CA LEU A 284 -5.26 -0.46 11.44
C LEU A 284 -6.08 0.81 11.74
N PRO A 285 -7.15 0.79 12.57
CA PRO A 285 -7.86 2.01 12.96
C PRO A 285 -6.94 3.09 13.56
N ALA A 286 -5.89 2.71 14.29
CA ALA A 286 -4.97 3.66 14.91
C ALA A 286 -4.04 4.37 13.90
N LEU A 287 -4.01 3.96 12.63
CA LEU A 287 -3.35 4.68 11.54
C LEU A 287 -4.18 5.84 10.99
N LEU A 288 -5.48 5.90 11.28
CA LEU A 288 -6.38 6.90 10.74
C LEU A 288 -6.40 8.17 11.61
N PRO A 289 -6.61 9.35 11.02
CA PRO A 289 -6.83 10.57 11.80
C PRO A 289 -8.16 10.50 12.56
N LYS A 290 -8.26 11.31 13.63
CA LYS A 290 -9.49 11.42 14.43
C LYS A 290 -10.60 12.13 13.66
N ASP A 291 -10.21 13.10 12.86
CA ASP A 291 -11.08 13.83 11.96
C ASP A 291 -11.29 13.02 10.66
N PRO A 292 -12.54 12.59 10.36
CA PRO A 292 -12.81 11.75 9.20
C PRO A 292 -12.94 12.55 7.89
N HIS A 293 -12.86 13.88 7.89
CA HIS A 293 -13.03 14.66 6.67
C HIS A 293 -11.90 14.40 5.66
N TYR A 294 -12.28 14.30 4.39
CA TYR A 294 -11.40 13.93 3.30
C TYR A 294 -11.70 14.72 2.02
N LEU A 295 -10.69 14.82 1.17
CA LEU A 295 -10.79 15.28 -0.21
C LEU A 295 -10.90 14.06 -1.11
N THR A 296 -11.69 14.13 -2.18
CA THR A 296 -11.81 13.00 -3.11
C THR A 296 -11.82 13.42 -4.57
N TYR A 297 -11.13 12.62 -5.39
CA TYR A 297 -11.01 12.78 -6.83
C TYR A 297 -10.71 11.42 -7.48
N MET A 298 -10.92 11.32 -8.80
CA MET A 298 -10.44 10.18 -9.58
C MET A 298 -9.08 10.50 -10.18
N GLY A 299 -8.14 9.59 -9.99
CA GLY A 299 -6.74 9.72 -10.37
C GLY A 299 -6.16 8.43 -10.94
N SER A 300 -4.87 8.22 -10.70
CA SER A 300 -4.11 7.05 -11.15
C SER A 300 -3.33 6.39 -10.02
N LEU A 301 -2.67 5.27 -10.31
CA LEU A 301 -1.51 4.83 -9.54
C LEU A 301 -0.38 5.88 -9.63
N THR A 302 0.40 6.04 -8.56
CA THR A 302 1.54 6.97 -8.51
C THR A 302 2.86 6.32 -8.91
N THR A 303 2.84 5.03 -9.27
CA THR A 303 3.97 4.27 -9.81
C THR A 303 3.58 3.68 -11.17
N PRO A 304 4.55 3.30 -12.01
CA PRO A 304 4.27 2.53 -13.22
C PRO A 304 3.40 1.30 -12.93
N PRO A 305 2.43 0.97 -13.81
CA PRO A 305 2.14 1.57 -15.12
C PRO A 305 1.31 2.86 -15.10
N CYS A 306 1.11 3.49 -13.94
CA CYS A 306 0.36 4.73 -13.78
C CYS A 306 -1.10 4.67 -14.28
N THR A 307 -1.71 3.50 -14.15
CA THR A 307 -3.09 3.23 -14.57
C THR A 307 -4.07 4.19 -13.92
N GLU A 308 -4.94 4.81 -14.72
CA GLU A 308 -6.01 5.72 -14.29
C GLU A 308 -7.25 4.96 -13.79
N GLY A 309 -8.22 5.69 -13.24
CA GLY A 309 -9.47 5.09 -12.73
C GLY A 309 -9.37 4.68 -11.25
N VAL A 310 -8.41 5.24 -10.52
CA VAL A 310 -8.24 5.03 -9.08
C VAL A 310 -9.04 6.08 -8.31
N LEU A 311 -9.89 5.66 -7.38
CA LEU A 311 -10.60 6.56 -6.47
C LEU A 311 -9.64 6.99 -5.35
N TRP A 312 -9.33 8.28 -5.27
CA TRP A 312 -8.49 8.83 -4.20
C TRP A 312 -9.34 9.45 -3.10
N LEU A 313 -8.95 9.15 -1.85
CA LEU A 313 -9.56 9.61 -0.61
C LEU A 313 -8.46 10.16 0.30
N VAL A 314 -8.18 11.46 0.20
CA VAL A 314 -7.07 12.10 0.90
C VAL A 314 -7.56 12.68 2.22
N MET A 315 -7.11 12.13 3.34
CA MET A 315 -7.53 12.59 4.66
C MET A 315 -6.99 14.00 4.93
N LYS A 316 -7.85 14.92 5.40
CA LYS A 316 -7.48 16.33 5.58
C LYS A 316 -6.60 16.56 6.81
N GLN A 317 -6.88 15.82 7.90
CA GLN A 317 -6.09 15.91 9.12
C GLN A 317 -4.86 14.98 9.01
N PRO A 318 -3.63 15.50 9.16
CA PRO A 318 -2.44 14.67 9.19
C PRO A 318 -2.35 13.89 10.51
N VAL A 319 -1.72 12.72 10.45
CA VAL A 319 -1.35 11.91 11.62
C VAL A 319 0.09 12.22 12.04
N ALA A 320 0.33 12.28 13.34
CA ALA A 320 1.65 12.55 13.89
C ALA A 320 2.61 11.36 13.71
N LEU A 321 3.87 11.66 13.44
CA LEU A 321 4.98 10.71 13.40
C LEU A 321 6.24 11.36 14.00
N SER A 322 7.02 10.65 14.80
CA SER A 322 8.25 11.21 15.37
C SER A 322 9.33 11.44 14.31
N GLN A 323 10.23 12.41 14.57
CA GLN A 323 11.37 12.65 13.69
C GLN A 323 12.24 11.41 13.52
N THR A 324 12.47 10.64 14.60
CA THR A 324 13.26 9.41 14.53
C THR A 324 12.64 8.38 13.58
N GLN A 325 11.31 8.25 13.57
CA GLN A 325 10.64 7.33 12.65
C GLN A 325 10.72 7.80 11.20
N ILE A 326 10.65 9.11 10.95
CA ILE A 326 10.91 9.71 9.63
C ILE A 326 12.34 9.41 9.17
N ASP A 327 13.32 9.57 10.06
CA ASP A 327 14.74 9.35 9.75
C ASP A 327 15.06 7.88 9.46
N ILE A 328 14.40 6.93 10.15
CA ILE A 328 14.52 5.50 9.86
C ILE A 328 14.09 5.22 8.42
N PHE A 329 12.92 5.70 8.01
CA PHE A 329 12.44 5.53 6.64
C PHE A 329 13.36 6.23 5.63
N ALA A 330 13.80 7.45 5.94
CA ALA A 330 14.67 8.25 5.07
C ALA A 330 16.03 7.61 4.78
N ARG A 331 16.53 6.72 5.66
CA ARG A 331 17.76 5.95 5.42
C ARG A 331 17.57 4.86 4.37
N LEU A 332 16.36 4.33 4.25
CA LEU A 332 16.00 3.30 3.27
C LEU A 332 15.60 3.96 1.95
N TYR A 333 14.74 4.97 2.05
CA TYR A 333 14.13 5.70 0.94
C TYR A 333 14.19 7.21 1.20
N PRO A 334 15.28 7.89 0.79
CA PRO A 334 15.44 9.33 0.99
C PRO A 334 14.37 10.15 0.25
N MET A 335 14.05 9.70 -0.96
CA MET A 335 13.08 10.27 -1.89
C MET A 335 12.41 9.14 -2.68
N ASN A 336 11.13 8.89 -2.42
CA ASN A 336 10.34 7.90 -3.17
C ASN A 336 8.95 8.45 -3.54
N ALA A 337 8.83 9.76 -3.73
CA ALA A 337 7.59 10.41 -4.15
C ALA A 337 7.65 10.85 -5.61
N ARG A 338 6.64 10.48 -6.41
CA ARG A 338 6.41 11.01 -7.75
C ARG A 338 6.11 12.51 -7.64
N PRO A 339 6.62 13.35 -8.56
CA PRO A 339 6.20 14.75 -8.65
C PRO A 339 4.68 14.90 -8.81
N VAL A 340 4.12 16.00 -8.30
CA VAL A 340 2.70 16.33 -8.53
C VAL A 340 2.41 16.50 -10.02
N GLN A 341 1.25 16.00 -10.43
CA GLN A 341 0.75 16.02 -11.79
C GLN A 341 -0.26 17.16 -11.96
N ALA A 342 -0.53 17.55 -13.21
CA ALA A 342 -1.49 18.61 -13.49
C ALA A 342 -2.91 18.17 -13.09
N ALA A 343 -3.68 19.07 -12.46
CA ALA A 343 -5.05 18.76 -12.04
C ALA A 343 -6.02 18.60 -13.24
N ASP A 344 -5.69 19.16 -14.41
CA ASP A 344 -6.43 19.03 -15.68
C ASP A 344 -7.95 19.25 -15.57
N GLY A 345 -8.34 20.26 -14.78
CA GLY A 345 -9.75 20.65 -14.60
C GLY A 345 -10.60 19.60 -13.87
N ARG A 346 -9.99 18.60 -13.23
CA ARG A 346 -10.71 17.58 -12.47
C ARG A 346 -11.57 18.20 -11.36
N LEU A 347 -12.77 17.66 -11.23
CA LEU A 347 -13.63 17.94 -10.09
C LEU A 347 -13.01 17.30 -8.83
N ILE A 348 -12.62 18.13 -7.87
CA ILE A 348 -12.16 17.69 -6.56
C ILE A 348 -13.26 18.08 -5.55
N LYS A 349 -13.74 17.11 -4.80
CA LYS A 349 -14.74 17.33 -3.74
C LYS A 349 -14.02 17.49 -2.41
N ASP A 350 -14.40 18.51 -1.65
CA ASP A 350 -13.89 18.79 -0.30
C ASP A 350 -14.98 18.54 0.75
N GLY A 351 -14.83 17.46 1.51
CA GLY A 351 -15.75 17.11 2.60
C GLY A 351 -15.71 18.12 3.73
N GLN A 352 -16.88 18.69 4.05
CA GLN A 352 -17.11 19.62 5.15
C GLN A 352 -17.77 18.99 6.37
#